data_AF-A0A925KVX2-F1
#
_entry.id   AF-A0A925KVX2-F1
#
_cell.length_a   1.000
_cell.length_b   1.000
_cell.length_c   1.000
_cell.angle_alpha   90.00
_cell.angle_beta   90.00
_cell.angle_gamma   90.00
#
_symmetry.space_group_name_H-M   'P 1'
#
loop_
_entity.id
_entity.type
_entity.pdbx_description
1 polymer ?
#
loop_
_entity_poly.entity_id
_entity_poly.type
_entity_poly.pdbx_seq_one_letter_code
_entity_poly.pdbx_strand_id
1 'polypeptide(L)'
;MPFAYILYSVRLDKYYIGSCTNLERRLYEHNSGHSKFTSLGVPWQVVYLEEFEVLLDARRREMQIKRMKSRRYIEDLIAKGRASRL
;
A
#
# COMPACT_ATOMS: atom_id res chain seq x y z
N MET A 1 10.87 11.33 2.28
CA MET A 1 11.32 10.01 1.82
C MET A 1 10.25 9.39 0.93
N PRO A 2 10.61 8.71 -0.16
CA PRO A 2 9.70 7.85 -0.91
C PRO A 2 9.29 6.57 -0.15
N PHE A 3 8.10 6.07 -0.44
CA PHE A 3 7.53 4.90 0.22
C PHE A 3 6.94 3.90 -0.78
N ALA A 4 7.05 2.61 -0.49
CA ALA A 4 6.14 1.59 -1.01
C ALA A 4 5.14 1.21 0.08
N TYR A 5 3.86 1.09 -0.26
CA TYR A 5 2.79 0.87 0.71
C TYR A 5 1.76 -0.14 0.22
N ILE A 6 1.03 -0.72 1.18
CA ILE A 6 -0.17 -1.51 0.93
C ILE A 6 -1.32 -0.88 1.73
N LEU A 7 -2.40 -0.56 1.02
CA LEU A 7 -3.67 -0.19 1.62
C LEU A 7 -4.61 -1.39 1.62
N TYR A 8 -5.46 -1.49 2.63
CA TYR A 8 -6.53 -2.47 2.70
C TYR A 8 -7.89 -1.76 2.76
N SER A 9 -8.83 -2.24 1.95
CA SER A 9 -10.23 -1.88 2.04
C SER A 9 -10.99 -3.03 2.70
N VAL A 10 -11.51 -2.78 3.90
CA VAL A 10 -12.40 -3.73 4.59
C VAL A 10 -13.67 -3.96 3.77
N ARG A 11 -14.18 -2.90 3.12
CA ARG A 11 -15.41 -2.94 2.33
C ARG A 11 -15.32 -3.84 1.10
N LEU A 12 -14.19 -3.78 0.38
CA LEU A 12 -13.98 -4.58 -0.82
C LEU A 12 -13.26 -5.90 -0.56
N ASP A 13 -12.74 -6.08 0.66
CA ASP A 13 -11.76 -7.13 0.98
C ASP A 13 -10.60 -7.18 -0.03
N LYS A 14 -10.03 -6.01 -0.33
CA LYS A 14 -8.98 -5.86 -1.35
C LYS A 14 -7.79 -5.08 -0.84
N TYR A 15 -6.63 -5.50 -1.34
CA TYR A 15 -5.37 -4.79 -1.18
C TYR A 15 -5.11 -3.88 -2.38
N TYR A 16 -4.62 -2.67 -2.11
CA TYR A 16 -4.07 -1.75 -3.10
C TYR A 16 -2.58 -1.57 -2.82
N ILE A 17 -1.74 -1.76 -3.83
CA ILE A 17 -0.29 -1.63 -3.72
C ILE A 17 0.16 -0.43 -4.54
N GLY A 18 0.93 0.46 -3.93
CA GLY A 18 1.43 1.66 -4.59
C GLY A 18 2.74 2.17 -4.01
N SER A 19 3.27 3.20 -4.63
CA SER A 19 4.40 3.98 -4.15
C SER A 19 4.11 5.47 -4.25
N CYS A 20 4.71 6.27 -3.36
CA CYS A 20 4.53 7.72 -3.33
C CYS A 20 5.67 8.43 -2.61
N THR A 21 5.80 9.74 -2.80
CA THR A 21 6.71 10.60 -2.02
C THR A 21 6.04 11.28 -0.82
N ASN A 22 4.72 11.24 -0.74
CA ASN A 22 3.92 11.78 0.36
C ASN A 22 2.74 10.84 0.63
N LEU A 23 2.85 10.07 1.73
CA LEU A 23 1.87 9.04 2.10
C LEU A 23 0.55 9.64 2.59
N GLU A 24 0.59 10.70 3.39
CA GLU A 24 -0.60 11.34 3.94
C GLU A 24 -1.51 11.88 2.85
N ARG A 25 -0.93 12.65 1.91
CA ARG A 25 -1.65 13.16 0.75
C ARG A 25 -2.22 12.01 -0.08
N ARG A 26 -1.46 10.95 -0.30
CA ARG A 26 -1.89 9.80 -1.10
C ARG A 26 -3.05 9.03 -0.44
N LEU A 27 -3.02 8.89 0.87
CA LEU A 27 -4.10 8.27 1.64
C LEU A 27 -5.36 9.14 1.61
N TYR A 28 -5.20 10.46 1.76
CA TYR A 28 -6.29 11.42 1.60
C TYR A 28 -6.94 11.29 0.21
N GLU A 29 -6.16 11.28 -0.87
CA GLU A 29 -6.67 11.12 -2.25
C GLU A 29 -7.45 9.82 -2.47
N HIS A 30 -7.05 8.73 -1.82
CA HIS A 30 -7.78 7.45 -1.87
C HIS A 30 -9.12 7.52 -1.14
N ASN A 31 -9.12 8.14 0.04
CA ASN A 31 -10.27 8.23 0.93
C ASN A 31 -11.25 9.36 0.57
N SER A 32 -10.83 10.36 -0.20
CA SER A 32 -11.72 11.37 -0.80
C SER A 32 -12.46 10.88 -2.04
N GLY A 33 -12.17 9.65 -2.52
CA GLY A 33 -12.93 9.01 -3.59
C GLY A 33 -12.71 9.60 -4.99
N HIS A 34 -11.56 10.21 -5.27
CA HIS A 34 -11.30 10.85 -6.57
C HIS A 34 -11.31 9.90 -7.78
N SER A 35 -11.08 8.59 -7.60
CA SER A 35 -11.12 7.62 -8.70
C SER A 35 -12.31 6.67 -8.56
N LYS A 36 -12.87 6.22 -9.71
CA LYS A 36 -13.99 5.28 -9.76
C LYS A 36 -13.75 3.99 -8.97
N PHE A 37 -12.50 3.50 -8.93
CA PHE A 37 -12.17 2.29 -8.20
C PHE A 37 -11.94 2.55 -6.72
N THR A 38 -11.15 3.58 -6.38
CA THR A 38 -10.80 3.86 -4.99
C THR A 38 -12.00 4.35 -4.18
N SER A 39 -12.95 5.05 -4.80
CA SER A 39 -14.19 5.49 -4.14
C SER A 39 -15.04 4.33 -3.61
N LEU A 40 -15.03 3.18 -4.30
CA LEU A 40 -15.76 1.98 -3.87
C LEU A 40 -15.13 1.32 -2.63
N GLY A 41 -13.84 1.58 -2.39
CA GLY A 41 -13.07 0.93 -1.32
C GLY A 41 -12.87 1.75 -0.06
N VAL A 42 -13.40 2.96 0.01
CA VAL A 42 -13.32 3.81 1.21
C VAL A 42 -14.06 3.13 2.39
N PRO A 43 -13.48 3.13 3.61
CA PRO A 43 -12.16 3.67 3.98
C PRO A 43 -11.00 2.69 3.67
N TRP A 44 -9.93 3.23 3.08
CA TRP A 44 -8.64 2.58 2.90
C TRP A 44 -7.76 2.81 4.12
N GLN A 45 -7.10 1.74 4.58
CA GLN A 45 -6.20 1.76 5.74
C GLN A 45 -4.80 1.33 5.33
N VAL A 46 -3.76 2.02 5.81
CA VAL A 46 -2.37 1.61 5.60
C VAL A 46 -2.09 0.38 6.45
N VAL A 47 -1.74 -0.74 5.82
CA VAL A 47 -1.42 -2.00 6.51
C VAL A 47 0.04 -2.43 6.36
N TYR A 48 0.77 -1.82 5.41
CA TYR A 48 2.20 -2.00 5.21
C TYR A 48 2.82 -0.71 4.69
N LEU A 49 4.03 -0.40 5.15
CA LEU A 49 4.82 0.74 4.69
C LEU A 49 6.31 0.39 4.76
N GLU A 50 7.02 0.68 3.68
CA GLU A 50 8.48 0.51 3.56
C GLU A 50 9.08 1.80 2.98
N GLU A 51 10.12 2.31 3.64
CA GLU A 51 10.80 3.56 3.32
C GLU A 51 12.00 3.33 2.40
N PHE A 52 12.21 4.26 1.47
CA PHE A 52 13.31 4.23 0.51
C PHE A 52 13.95 5.61 0.41
N GLU A 53 15.21 5.65 0.00
CA GLU A 53 15.91 6.93 -0.28
C GLU A 53 15.40 7.58 -1.56
N VAL A 54 15.11 6.76 -2.59
CA VAL A 54 14.69 7.24 -3.92
C VAL A 54 13.40 6.56 -4.40
N LEU A 55 12.60 7.31 -5.17
CA LEU A 55 11.28 6.86 -5.63
C LEU A 55 11.39 5.68 -6.60
N LEU A 56 12.51 5.56 -7.32
CA LEU A 56 12.77 4.46 -8.21
C LEU A 56 12.76 3.11 -7.47
N ASP A 57 13.35 3.05 -6.28
CA ASP A 57 13.41 1.80 -5.50
C ASP A 57 12.07 1.46 -4.87
N ALA A 58 11.33 2.47 -4.38
CA ALA A 58 9.95 2.29 -3.95
C ALA A 58 9.05 1.73 -5.08
N ARG A 59 9.22 2.21 -6.31
CA ARG A 59 8.50 1.70 -7.50
C ARG A 59 8.93 0.27 -7.86
N ARG A 60 10.24 -0.05 -7.76
CA ARG A 60 10.74 -1.42 -7.95
C ARG A 60 10.12 -2.37 -6.95
N ARG A 61 10.04 -1.97 -5.68
CA ARG A 61 9.38 -2.74 -4.62
C ARG A 61 7.89 -2.95 -4.89
N GLU A 62 7.17 -1.88 -5.26
CA GLU A 62 5.76 -1.95 -5.67
C GLU A 62 5.56 -2.99 -6.79
N MET A 63 6.38 -2.94 -7.85
CA MET A 63 6.31 -3.90 -8.96
C MET A 63 6.61 -5.33 -8.51
N GLN A 64 7.60 -5.52 -7.64
CA GLN A 64 7.92 -6.83 -7.09
C GLN A 64 6.72 -7.43 -6.34
N ILE A 65 6.11 -6.65 -5.43
CA ILE A 65 4.93 -7.10 -4.67
C ILE A 65 3.77 -7.44 -5.62
N LYS A 66 3.49 -6.57 -6.62
CA LYS A 66 2.43 -6.81 -7.62
C LYS A 66 2.66 -8.06 -8.46
N ARG A 67 3.92 -8.38 -8.79
CA ARG A 67 4.29 -9.57 -9.58
C ARG A 67 3.98 -10.88 -8.86
N MET A 68 3.98 -10.89 -7.52
CA MET A 68 3.69 -12.10 -6.76
C MET A 68 2.27 -12.60 -6.97
N LYS A 69 1.32 -11.70 -7.29
CA LYS A 69 -0.11 -12.03 -7.55
C LYS A 69 -0.71 -12.99 -6.50
N SER A 70 -0.26 -12.87 -5.25
CA SER A 70 -0.57 -13.81 -4.18
C SER A 70 -1.03 -13.04 -2.95
N ARG A 71 -2.27 -13.30 -2.54
CA ARG A 71 -2.85 -12.73 -1.32
C ARG A 71 -2.07 -13.17 -0.07
N ARG A 72 -1.75 -14.46 0.02
CA ARG A 72 -0.93 -15.03 1.10
C ARG A 72 0.41 -14.32 1.22
N TYR A 73 1.09 -14.06 0.10
CA TYR A 73 2.35 -13.31 0.12
C TYR A 73 2.19 -11.91 0.72
N ILE A 74 1.12 -11.20 0.35
CA ILE A 74 0.82 -9.86 0.89
C ILE A 74 0.58 -9.94 2.40
N GLU A 75 -0.20 -10.91 2.86
CA GLU A 75 -0.52 -11.10 4.28
C GLU A 75 0.71 -11.49 5.10
N ASP A 76 1.55 -12.40 4.60
CA ASP A 76 2.83 -12.75 5.22
C ASP A 76 3.76 -11.53 5.30
N LEU A 77 3.78 -10.69 4.25
CA LEU A 77 4.58 -9.47 4.22
C LEU A 77 4.09 -8.44 5.27
N ILE A 78 2.78 -8.24 5.38
CA ILE A 78 2.16 -7.37 6.40
C ILE A 78 2.50 -7.88 7.80
N ALA A 79 2.39 -9.19 8.04
CA ALA A 79 2.69 -9.80 9.33
C ALA A 79 4.17 -9.58 9.73
N LYS A 80 5.10 -9.79 8.79
CA LYS A 80 6.53 -9.54 9.03
C LYS A 80 6.85 -8.08 9.31
N GLY A 81 6.23 -7.15 8.59
CA GLY A 81 6.44 -5.71 8.79
C GLY A 81 5.92 -5.17 10.12
N ARG A 82 4.95 -5.85 10.75
CA ARG A 82 4.49 -5.54 12.12
C ARG A 82 5.46 -6.05 13.18
N ALA A 83 6.06 -7.22 12.95
CA ALA A 83 6.99 -7.84 13.89
C ALA A 83 8.30 -7.05 14.05
N SER A 84 8.74 -6.30 13.03
CA SER A 84 9.94 -5.46 13.08
C SER A 84 9.74 -4.08 13.72
N ARG A 85 8.53 -3.78 14.24
CA ARG A 85 8.23 -2.54 15.00
C ARG A 85 8.01 -2.79 16.49
N LEU A 86 8.26 -4.01 16.97
CA LEU A 86 8.31 -4.40 18.38
C LEU A 86 9.77 -4.60 18.79
#